data_AF-A0A7C1XJZ5-F1
#
_entry.id   AF-A0A7C1XJZ5-F1
#
_cell.length_a   1.000
_cell.length_b   1.000
_cell.length_c   1.000
_cell.angle_alpha   90.00
_cell.angle_beta   90.00
_cell.angle_gamma   90.00
#
_symmetry.space_group_name_H-M   'P 1'
#
loop_
_entity.id
_entity.type
_entity.pdbx_description
1 polymer ?
#
loop_
_entity_poly.entity_id
_entity_poly.type
_entity_poly.pdbx_seq_one_letter_code
_entity_poly.pdbx_strand_id
1 'polypeptide(L)'
;MARKTRSERFAPLQRLAERKEEAAARALGIARRKLAEAEQRLLELRRFREEYCRQLHNSGQQGLDGRQLQSFQQFLAQLDTAIGQQQSVIEQCRNDCAERTRHWEGCHREQRILDRTIDRFRYQEQRETRRREQKLEDEQTTGRHTRNKEPGTRN
;
A
#
# COMPACT_ATOMS: atom_id res chain seq x y z
N MET A 1 -7.21 38.01 -10.98
CA MET A 1 -6.54 36.79 -10.44
C MET A 1 -6.57 35.71 -11.51
N ALA A 2 -5.43 35.07 -11.81
CA ALA A 2 -5.37 34.00 -12.78
C ALA A 2 -6.28 32.83 -12.35
N ARG A 3 -7.13 32.34 -13.25
CA ARG A 3 -8.07 31.25 -12.97
C ARG A 3 -7.26 29.95 -12.88
N LYS A 4 -7.27 29.28 -11.72
CA LYS A 4 -6.56 28.01 -11.53
C LYS A 4 -6.89 27.01 -12.64
N THR A 5 -5.87 26.36 -13.17
CA THR A 5 -6.03 25.35 -14.22
C THR A 5 -6.78 24.13 -13.66
N ARG A 6 -7.25 23.22 -14.52
CA ARG A 6 -7.89 21.98 -14.06
C ARG A 6 -6.87 21.12 -13.31
N SER A 7 -5.63 21.01 -13.81
CA SER A 7 -4.58 20.24 -13.12
C SER A 7 -4.28 20.76 -11.71
N GLU A 8 -4.21 22.08 -11.51
CA GLU A 8 -3.99 22.70 -10.19
C GLU A 8 -5.11 22.45 -9.18
N ARG A 9 -6.34 22.25 -9.66
CA ARG A 9 -7.49 21.95 -8.80
C ARG A 9 -7.53 20.50 -8.33
N PHE A 10 -6.92 19.57 -9.08
CA PHE A 10 -6.84 18.16 -8.71
C PHE A 10 -5.60 17.82 -7.86
N ALA A 11 -4.58 18.69 -7.82
CA ALA A 11 -3.39 18.49 -7.00
C ALA A 11 -3.64 18.25 -5.48
N PRO A 12 -4.66 18.86 -4.83
CA PRO A 12 -5.01 18.51 -3.45
C PRO A 12 -5.60 17.11 -3.32
N LEU A 13 -6.37 16.65 -4.31
CA LEU A 13 -6.95 15.30 -4.32
C LEU A 13 -5.88 14.24 -4.53
N GLN A 14 -4.89 14.50 -5.39
CA GLN A 14 -3.72 13.64 -5.57
C GLN A 14 -2.96 13.44 -4.26
N ARG A 15 -2.63 14.53 -3.57
CA ARG A 15 -1.95 14.49 -2.26
C ARG A 15 -2.76 13.74 -1.19
N LEU A 16 -4.09 13.84 -1.24
CA LEU A 16 -4.95 13.07 -0.34
C LEU A 16 -4.91 11.57 -0.66
N ALA A 17 -4.94 11.20 -1.95
CA ALA A 17 -4.85 9.81 -2.38
C ALA A 17 -3.49 9.19 -2.03
N GLU A 18 -2.39 9.90 -2.25
CA GLU A 18 -1.03 9.49 -1.83
C GLU A 18 -0.97 9.21 -0.33
N ARG A 19 -1.49 10.13 0.51
CA ARG A 19 -1.51 9.93 1.97
C ARG A 19 -2.35 8.73 2.39
N LYS A 20 -3.47 8.47 1.71
CA LYS A 20 -4.31 7.28 1.97
C LYS A 20 -3.59 6.00 1.59
N GLU A 21 -2.92 5.98 0.43
CA GLU A 21 -2.13 4.85 -0.02
C GLU A 21 -1.00 4.53 0.95
N GLU A 22 -0.24 5.55 1.37
CA GLU A 22 0.83 5.37 2.35
C GLU A 22 0.30 4.84 3.69
N ALA A 23 -0.84 5.35 4.16
CA ALA A 23 -1.47 4.86 5.38
C ALA A 23 -1.89 3.39 5.25
N ALA A 24 -2.49 3.01 4.11
CA ALA A 24 -2.86 1.63 3.81
C ALA A 24 -1.62 0.72 3.71
N ALA A 25 -0.53 1.19 3.09
CA ALA A 25 0.73 0.45 2.98
C ALA A 25 1.36 0.21 4.36
N ARG A 26 1.38 1.22 5.24
CA ARG A 26 1.83 1.07 6.63
C ARG A 26 0.96 0.06 7.39
N ALA A 27 -0.36 0.16 7.25
CA ALA A 27 -1.29 -0.77 7.89
C ALA A 27 -1.08 -2.21 7.43
N LEU A 28 -0.85 -2.44 6.13
CA LEU A 28 -0.53 -3.74 5.56
C LEU A 28 0.81 -4.28 6.09
N GLY A 29 1.83 -3.43 6.19
CA GLY A 29 3.13 -3.80 6.76
C GLY A 29 3.00 -4.31 8.20
N ILE A 30 2.21 -3.61 9.03
CA ILE A 30 1.94 -4.03 10.41
C ILE A 30 1.25 -5.40 10.46
N ALA A 31 0.23 -5.63 9.62
CA ALA A 31 -0.48 -6.91 9.62
C ALA A 31 0.39 -8.08 9.14
N ARG A 32 1.21 -7.87 8.10
CA ARG A 32 2.19 -8.88 7.65
C ARG A 32 3.17 -9.24 8.75
N ARG A 33 3.66 -8.24 9.50
CA ARG A 33 4.55 -8.47 10.64
C ARG A 33 3.86 -9.29 11.73
N LYS A 34 2.62 -8.94 12.09
CA LYS A 34 1.83 -9.72 13.07
C LYS A 34 1.61 -11.17 12.64
N LEU A 35 1.32 -11.39 11.35
CA LEU A 35 1.19 -12.74 10.79
C LEU A 35 2.51 -13.51 10.93
N ALA A 36 3.64 -12.92 10.56
CA ALA A 36 4.95 -13.56 10.68
C ALA A 36 5.31 -13.87 12.14
N GLU A 37 5.04 -12.96 13.08
CA GLU A 37 5.24 -13.18 14.52
C GLU A 37 4.35 -14.33 15.04
N ALA A 38 3.09 -14.40 14.58
CA ALA A 38 2.18 -15.48 14.95
C ALA A 38 2.63 -16.85 14.40
N GLU A 39 3.11 -16.90 13.15
CA GLU A 39 3.64 -18.11 12.53
C GLU A 39 4.93 -18.57 13.22
N GLN A 40 5.81 -17.64 13.58
CA GLN A 40 7.02 -17.94 14.34
C GLN A 40 6.69 -18.52 15.72
N ARG A 41 5.69 -17.96 16.41
CA ARG A 41 5.26 -18.49 17.71
C ARG A 41 4.70 -19.92 17.61
N LEU A 42 3.97 -20.23 16.54
CA LEU A 42 3.52 -21.60 16.28
C LEU A 42 4.69 -22.56 16.07
N LEU A 43 5.72 -22.13 15.33
CA LEU A 43 6.92 -22.93 15.13
C LEU A 43 7.64 -23.21 16.45
N GLU A 44 7.77 -22.21 17.32
CA GLU A 44 8.33 -22.38 18.66
C GLU A 44 7.54 -23.39 19.50
N LEU A 45 6.21 -23.28 19.54
CA LEU A 45 5.35 -24.21 20.28
C LEU A 45 5.51 -25.65 19.79
N ARG A 46 5.57 -25.86 18.47
CA ARG A 46 5.77 -27.18 17.87
C ARG A 46 7.15 -27.76 18.20
N ARG A 47 8.21 -26.96 18.07
CA ARG A 47 9.57 -27.36 18.44
C ARG A 47 9.66 -27.75 19.91
N PHE A 48 9.05 -26.94 20.78
CA PHE A 48 9.06 -27.20 22.21
C PHE A 48 8.31 -28.48 22.57
N ARG A 49 7.16 -28.74 21.92
CA ARG A 49 6.43 -30.01 22.04
C ARG A 49 7.27 -31.21 21.60
N GLU A 50 7.95 -31.11 20.47
CA GLU A 50 8.83 -32.18 19.96
C GLU A 50 9.99 -32.46 20.93
N GLU A 51 10.65 -31.41 21.42
CA GLU A 51 11.73 -31.55 22.40
C GLU A 51 11.22 -32.19 23.70
N TYR A 52 10.06 -31.77 24.18
CA TYR A 52 9.46 -32.31 25.39
C TYR A 52 9.10 -33.81 25.24
N CYS A 53 8.58 -34.21 24.07
CA CYS A 53 8.34 -35.63 23.77
C CYS A 53 9.64 -36.44 23.70
N ARG A 54 10.71 -35.90 23.09
CA ARG A 54 12.03 -36.55 23.06
C ARG A 54 12.59 -36.75 24.45
N GLN A 55 12.50 -35.74 25.30
CA GLN A 55 12.97 -35.82 26.69
C GLN A 55 12.24 -36.94 27.45
N LEU A 56 10.92 -37.03 27.30
CA LEU A 56 10.17 -38.13 27.91
C LEU A 56 10.63 -39.50 27.38
N HIS A 57 10.78 -39.66 26.06
CA HIS A 57 11.21 -40.93 25.49
C HIS A 57 12.54 -41.38 26.10
N ASN A 58 13.50 -40.48 26.24
CA ASN A 58 14.81 -40.75 26.85
C ASN A 58 14.71 -41.10 28.33
N SER A 59 13.88 -40.39 29.11
CA SER A 59 13.65 -40.68 30.53
C SER A 59 12.84 -41.98 30.73
N GLY A 60 11.95 -42.31 29.80
CA GLY A 60 11.17 -43.56 29.78
C GLY A 60 12.02 -44.81 29.71
N GLN A 61 13.14 -44.75 29.00
CA GLN A 61 14.12 -45.85 28.94
C GLN A 61 14.80 -46.13 30.30
N GLN A 62 14.77 -45.17 31.23
CA GLN A 62 15.37 -45.29 32.57
C GLN A 62 14.35 -45.66 33.66
N GLY A 63 13.06 -45.82 33.28
CA GLY A 63 11.95 -46.05 34.21
C GLY A 63 11.33 -44.75 34.72
N LEU A 64 10.06 -44.52 34.39
CA LEU A 64 9.29 -43.35 34.84
C LEU A 64 8.30 -43.74 35.94
N ASP A 65 8.15 -42.87 36.95
CA ASP A 65 7.08 -42.99 37.94
C ASP A 65 5.74 -42.55 37.34
N GLY A 66 4.63 -43.17 37.74
CA GLY A 66 3.29 -42.88 37.22
C GLY A 66 2.86 -41.42 37.39
N ARG A 67 3.38 -40.73 38.41
CA ARG A 67 3.15 -39.30 38.65
C ARG A 67 3.81 -38.40 37.59
N GLN A 68 4.99 -38.80 37.10
CA GLN A 68 5.70 -38.10 36.02
C GLN A 68 4.96 -38.27 34.69
N LEU A 69 4.45 -39.47 34.43
CA LEU A 69 3.66 -39.76 33.23
C LEU A 69 2.36 -38.94 33.19
N GLN A 70 1.67 -38.81 34.33
CA GLN A 70 0.46 -37.99 34.42
C GLN A 70 0.74 -36.51 34.14
N SER A 71 1.80 -35.96 34.77
CA SER A 71 2.21 -34.56 34.59
C SER A 71 2.56 -34.27 33.12
N PHE A 72 3.23 -35.21 32.47
CA PHE A 72 3.56 -35.14 31.05
C PHE A 72 2.31 -35.06 30.16
N GLN A 73 1.33 -35.95 30.36
CA GLN A 73 0.11 -35.96 29.57
C GLN A 73 -0.68 -34.66 29.72
N GLN A 74 -0.76 -34.12 30.94
CA GLN A 74 -1.43 -32.85 31.20
C GLN A 74 -0.74 -31.69 30.47
N PHE A 75 0.58 -31.62 30.52
CA PHE A 75 1.32 -30.55 29.86
C PHE A 75 1.26 -30.64 28.34
N LEU A 76 1.32 -31.85 27.77
CA LEU A 76 1.09 -32.06 26.34
C LEU A 76 -0.30 -31.59 25.90
N ALA A 77 -1.34 -31.92 26.66
CA ALA A 77 -2.70 -31.46 26.35
C ALA A 77 -2.81 -29.93 26.38
N GLN A 78 -2.12 -29.26 27.31
CA GLN A 78 -2.03 -27.81 27.35
C GLN A 78 -1.29 -27.24 26.14
N LEU A 79 -0.17 -27.84 25.73
CA LEU A 79 0.57 -27.44 24.53
C LEU A 79 -0.26 -27.63 23.25
N ASP A 80 -0.96 -28.75 23.11
CA ASP A 80 -1.82 -29.02 21.96
C ASP A 80 -2.97 -28.00 21.89
N THR A 81 -3.55 -27.64 23.05
CA THR A 81 -4.56 -26.58 23.15
C THR A 81 -3.97 -25.22 22.72
N ALA A 82 -2.79 -24.86 23.21
CA ALA A 82 -2.12 -23.61 22.86
C ALA A 82 -1.75 -23.56 21.36
N ILE A 83 -1.32 -24.68 20.78
CA ILE A 83 -1.06 -24.80 19.33
C ILE A 83 -2.34 -24.55 18.54
N GLY A 84 -3.45 -25.19 18.94
CA GLY A 84 -4.75 -24.98 18.30
C GLY A 84 -5.22 -23.52 18.37
N GLN A 85 -5.06 -22.88 19.54
CA GLN A 85 -5.35 -21.45 19.70
C GLN A 85 -4.45 -20.58 18.80
N GLN A 86 -3.16 -20.88 18.74
CA GLN A 86 -2.21 -20.14 17.91
C GLN A 86 -2.52 -20.29 16.41
N GLN A 87 -2.97 -21.46 15.97
CA GLN A 87 -3.43 -21.66 14.59
C GLN A 87 -4.65 -20.79 14.27
N SER A 88 -5.62 -20.68 15.20
CA SER A 88 -6.77 -19.77 15.04
C SER A 88 -6.33 -18.31 14.93
N VAL A 89 -5.35 -17.88 15.75
CA VAL A 89 -4.78 -16.53 15.67
C VAL A 89 -4.11 -16.29 14.30
N ILE A 90 -3.38 -17.27 13.77
CA ILE A 90 -2.77 -17.17 12.44
C ILE A 90 -3.84 -16.98 11.36
N GLU A 91 -4.94 -17.73 11.40
CA GLU A 91 -6.04 -17.56 10.43
C GLU A 91 -6.67 -16.16 10.52
N GLN A 92 -6.84 -15.62 11.73
CA GLN A 92 -7.30 -14.24 11.91
C GLN A 92 -6.32 -13.23 11.33
N CYS A 93 -5.02 -13.40 11.57
CA CYS A 93 -3.98 -12.54 10.99
C CYS A 93 -3.91 -12.64 9.47
N ARG A 94 -4.14 -13.84 8.89
CA ARG A 94 -4.21 -14.03 7.43
C ARG A 94 -5.38 -13.27 6.83
N ASN A 95 -6.55 -13.34 7.47
CA ASN A 95 -7.73 -12.61 7.04
C ASN A 95 -7.52 -11.09 7.12
N ASP A 96 -6.98 -10.57 8.22
CA ASP A 96 -6.64 -9.13 8.37
C ASP A 96 -5.60 -8.68 7.33
N CYS A 97 -4.59 -9.51 7.05
CA CYS A 97 -3.61 -9.22 6.01
C CYS A 97 -4.25 -9.19 4.61
N ALA A 98 -5.16 -10.11 4.31
CA ALA A 98 -5.87 -10.16 3.03
C ALA A 98 -6.78 -8.93 2.85
N GLU A 99 -7.50 -8.53 3.90
CA GLU A 99 -8.34 -7.33 3.90
C GLU A 99 -7.51 -6.07 3.64
N ARG A 100 -6.41 -5.89 4.38
CA ARG A 100 -5.50 -4.74 4.20
C ARG A 100 -4.82 -4.72 2.84
N THR A 101 -4.53 -5.89 2.28
CA THR A 101 -3.99 -6.00 0.92
C THR A 101 -4.99 -5.45 -0.09
N ARG A 102 -6.26 -5.88 -0.02
CA ARG A 102 -7.33 -5.36 -0.90
C ARG A 102 -7.53 -3.85 -0.71
N HIS A 103 -7.48 -3.37 0.53
CA HIS A 103 -7.61 -1.93 0.81
C HIS A 103 -6.46 -1.12 0.19
N TRP A 104 -5.21 -1.57 0.38
CA TRP A 104 -4.05 -0.93 -0.23
C TRP A 104 -4.12 -0.95 -1.75
N GLU A 105 -4.48 -2.08 -2.37
CA GLU A 105 -4.67 -2.19 -3.82
C GLU A 105 -5.74 -1.22 -4.35
N GLY A 106 -6.82 -1.02 -3.59
CA GLY A 106 -7.86 -0.03 -3.90
C GLY A 106 -7.33 1.39 -3.89
N CYS A 107 -6.65 1.80 -2.81
CA CYS A 107 -6.04 3.12 -2.69
C CYS A 107 -4.99 3.36 -3.78
N HIS A 108 -4.13 2.38 -4.04
CA HIS A 108 -3.11 2.44 -5.10
C HIS A 108 -3.74 2.60 -6.49
N ARG A 109 -4.85 1.89 -6.76
CA ARG A 109 -5.59 2.05 -8.02
C ARG A 109 -6.20 3.44 -8.17
N GLU A 110 -6.82 3.97 -7.12
CA GLU A 110 -7.39 5.33 -7.10
C GLU A 110 -6.32 6.38 -7.37
N GLN A 111 -5.17 6.27 -6.70
CA GLN A 111 -4.00 7.13 -6.90
C GLN A 111 -3.53 7.12 -8.36
N ARG A 112 -3.36 5.94 -8.97
CA ARG A 112 -2.96 5.82 -10.37
C ARG A 112 -3.96 6.40 -11.37
N ILE A 113 -5.26 6.31 -11.07
CA ILE A 113 -6.30 6.91 -11.90
C ILE A 113 -6.22 8.44 -11.85
N LEU A 114 -6.03 9.00 -10.65
CA LEU A 114 -5.86 10.44 -10.46
C LEU A 114 -4.62 10.97 -11.18
N ASP A 115 -3.48 10.30 -11.05
CA ASP A 115 -2.24 10.67 -11.74
C ASP A 115 -2.44 10.78 -13.25
N ARG A 116 -2.98 9.72 -13.88
CA ARG A 116 -3.27 9.69 -15.31
C ARG A 116 -4.22 10.81 -15.74
N THR A 117 -5.21 11.12 -14.88
CA THR A 117 -6.18 12.18 -15.15
C THR A 117 -5.54 13.56 -15.10
N ILE A 118 -4.67 13.81 -14.12
CA ILE A 118 -3.91 15.05 -13.98
C ILE A 118 -2.95 15.24 -15.14
N ASP A 119 -2.22 14.20 -15.55
CA ASP A 119 -1.32 14.26 -16.70
C ASP A 119 -2.06 14.59 -18.00
N ARG A 120 -3.26 14.01 -18.18
CA ARG A 120 -4.13 14.36 -19.32
C ARG A 120 -4.55 15.83 -19.27
N PHE A 121 -4.92 16.35 -18.11
CA PHE A 121 -5.27 17.77 -17.97
C PHE A 121 -4.07 18.68 -18.23
N ARG A 122 -2.89 18.35 -17.72
CA ARG A 122 -1.65 19.10 -18.00
C ARG A 122 -1.34 19.15 -19.49
N TYR A 123 -1.46 18.02 -20.18
CA TYR A 123 -1.24 17.96 -21.63
C TYR A 123 -2.23 18.84 -22.41
N GLN A 124 -3.52 18.79 -22.06
CA GLN A 124 -4.54 19.64 -22.67
C GLN A 124 -4.28 21.13 -22.43
N GLU A 125 -3.91 21.50 -21.21
CA GLU A 125 -3.60 22.88 -20.82
C GLU A 125 -2.38 23.41 -21.57
N GLN A 126 -1.30 22.63 -21.66
CA GLN A 126 -0.12 23.01 -22.44
C GLN A 126 -0.44 23.23 -23.92
N ARG A 127 -1.28 22.36 -24.50
CA ARG A 127 -1.71 22.48 -25.90
C ARG A 127 -2.55 23.73 -26.14
N GLU A 128 -3.47 24.05 -25.23
CA GLU A 128 -4.28 25.27 -25.30
C GLU A 128 -3.42 26.53 -25.13
N THR A 129 -2.46 26.53 -24.22
CA THR A 129 -1.51 27.65 -24.03
C THR A 129 -0.67 27.87 -25.28
N ARG A 130 -0.03 26.82 -25.82
CA ARG A 130 0.75 26.92 -27.08
C ARG A 130 -0.08 27.46 -28.24
N ARG A 131 -1.34 27.00 -28.37
CA ARG A 131 -2.25 27.49 -29.42
C ARG A 131 -2.58 28.97 -29.27
N ARG A 132 -2.69 29.47 -28.03
CA ARG A 132 -2.93 30.90 -27.75
C ARG A 132 -1.68 31.73 -28.03
N GLU A 133 -0.51 31.24 -27.62
CA GLU A 133 0.78 31.89 -27.88
C GLU A 133 1.02 32.04 -29.39
N GLN A 134 0.84 30.98 -30.17
CA GLN A 134 0.99 31.00 -31.62
C GLN A 134 0.06 32.04 -32.29
N LYS A 135 -1.22 32.09 -31.88
CA LYS A 135 -2.16 33.10 -32.41
C LYS A 135 -1.72 34.53 -32.10
N LEU A 136 -1.20 34.77 -30.90
CA LEU A 136 -0.74 36.09 -30.48
C LEU A 136 0.48 36.53 -31.32
N GLU A 137 1.39 35.59 -31.60
CA GLU A 137 2.54 35.83 -32.48
C GLU A 137 2.10 36.16 -33.91
N ASP A 138 1.18 35.37 -34.48
CA ASP A 138 0.64 35.60 -35.83
C ASP A 138 -0.06 36.96 -35.96
N GLU A 139 -0.84 37.38 -34.95
CA GLU A 139 -1.51 38.69 -34.89
C GLU A 139 -0.49 39.84 -34.82
N GLN A 140 0.58 39.71 -34.03
CA GLN A 140 1.64 40.71 -33.93
C GLN A 140 2.43 40.84 -35.24
N THR A 141 2.75 39.71 -35.88
CA THR A 141 3.45 39.71 -37.17
C THR A 141 2.59 40.33 -38.27
N THR A 142 1.30 39.98 -38.33
CA THR A 142 0.36 40.55 -39.30
C THR A 142 0.13 42.04 -39.06
N GLY A 143 -0.08 42.47 -37.81
CA GLY A 143 -0.27 43.87 -37.44
C GLY A 143 0.97 44.75 -37.68
N ARG A 144 2.18 44.17 -37.57
CA ARG A 144 3.43 44.86 -37.92
C ARG A 144 3.61 44.95 -39.44
N HIS A 145 3.18 43.92 -40.18
CA HIS A 145 3.25 43.92 -41.64
C HIS A 145 2.26 44.91 -42.27
N THR A 146 1.04 45.03 -41.73
CA THR A 146 0.07 46.04 -42.22
C THR A 146 0.50 47.46 -41.90
N ARG A 147 1.10 47.71 -40.72
CA ARG A 147 1.62 49.03 -40.35
C ARG A 147 2.85 49.47 -41.16
N ASN A 148 3.65 48.53 -41.67
CA ASN A 148 4.81 48.83 -42.52
C ASN A 148 4.45 48.93 -44.02
N LYS A 149 3.17 48.71 -44.39
CA LYS A 149 2.67 48.75 -45.78
C LYS A 149 1.95 50.05 -46.13
N GLU A 150 2.01 51.08 -45.29
CA GLU A 150 1.63 52.45 -45.63
C GLU A 150 2.88 53.28 -46.01
N PRO A 151 3.34 53.26 -47.28
CA PRO A 151 4.10 54.35 -47.86
C PRO A 151 3.14 55.41 -48.40
N GLY A 152 3.47 56.68 -48.14
CA GLY A 152 2.56 57.81 -48.21
C GLY A 152 1.79 58.02 -49.52
N THR A 153 0.54 58.46 -49.37
CA THR A 153 -0.12 59.32 -50.36
C THR A 153 0.36 60.76 -50.17
N ARG A 154 1.26 61.10 -51.09
CA ARG A 154 1.70 62.41 -51.56
C ARG A 154 0.55 63.41 -51.73
N ASN A 155 0.63 64.59 -51.11
CA ASN A 155 0.71 65.90 -51.79
C ASN A 155 1.08 66.99 -50.79
#